data_AF-V7H7J3-F1
#
_entry.id   AF-V7H7J3-F1
#
_cell.length_a   1.000
_cell.length_b   1.000
_cell.length_c   1.000
_cell.angle_alpha   90.00
_cell.angle_beta   90.00
_cell.angle_gamma   90.00
#
_symmetry.space_group_name_H-M   'P 1'
#
loop_
_entity.id
_entity.type
_entity.pdbx_description
1 polymer ?
#
loop_
_entity_poly.entity_id
_entity_poly.type
_entity_poly.pdbx_seq_one_letter_code
_entity_poly.pdbx_strand_id
1 'polypeptide(L)'
;MTLVLVFRNKIARLLDRTKKIAVPGGTEWEFSDVLELAKEQVSAVPELAKPVPRLSSSDPLSIEAETDPAGAVMTAYRGVEQTIREAIIKAGGPETSRIPNHVSFMRDLSSRGILPESLLRTYDSLRQTRNVAAHSDGPITSDEAKEYRNLVVRFLGALRPILDKWANDYSPRGR
;
A
#
# COMPACT_ATOMS: atom_id res chain seq x y z
N MET A 1 22.71 35.04 4.83
CA MET A 1 21.28 34.77 5.14
C MET A 1 20.68 34.03 3.95
N THR A 2 21.03 32.76 3.76
CA THR A 2 20.84 32.07 2.46
C THR A 2 20.61 30.57 2.61
N LEU A 3 19.86 30.14 3.64
CA LEU A 3 19.46 28.72 3.79
C LEU A 3 17.96 28.48 3.52
N VAL A 4 17.15 29.54 3.43
CA VAL A 4 15.67 29.43 3.36
C VAL A 4 15.18 29.22 1.91
N LEU A 5 15.94 29.64 0.89
CA LEU A 5 15.49 29.61 -0.50
C LEU A 5 15.64 28.23 -1.18
N VAL A 6 16.64 27.43 -0.78
CA VAL A 6 16.89 26.12 -1.43
C VAL A 6 15.91 25.04 -0.95
N PHE A 7 15.42 25.14 0.29
CA PHE A 7 14.40 24.22 0.81
C PHE A 7 13.00 24.49 0.26
N ARG A 8 12.68 25.74 -0.08
CA ARG A 8 11.34 26.10 -0.61
C ARG A 8 11.06 25.42 -1.95
N ASN A 9 12.04 25.29 -2.83
CA ASN A 9 11.87 24.64 -4.14
C ASN A 9 11.80 23.10 -4.06
N LYS A 10 12.45 22.48 -3.06
CA LYS A 10 12.38 21.02 -2.84
C LYS A 10 11.08 20.61 -2.15
N ILE A 11 10.61 21.39 -1.19
CA ILE A 11 9.31 21.19 -0.55
C ILE A 11 8.18 21.51 -1.54
N ALA A 12 8.30 22.56 -2.35
CA ALA A 12 7.34 22.85 -3.41
C ALA A 12 7.23 21.72 -4.43
N ARG A 13 8.34 21.12 -4.90
CA ARG A 13 8.29 19.95 -5.81
C ARG A 13 7.75 18.66 -5.18
N LEU A 14 7.90 18.49 -3.87
CA LEU A 14 7.32 17.35 -3.15
C LEU A 14 5.83 17.58 -2.89
N LEU A 15 5.43 18.82 -2.57
CA LEU A 15 4.04 19.24 -2.44
C LEU A 15 3.32 19.23 -3.79
N ASP A 16 3.98 19.55 -4.90
CA ASP A 16 3.37 19.52 -6.24
C ASP A 16 3.10 18.08 -6.71
N ARG A 17 3.83 17.10 -6.17
CA ARG A 17 3.59 15.66 -6.37
C ARG A 17 2.51 15.08 -5.46
N THR A 18 2.12 15.77 -4.40
CA THR A 18 1.05 15.34 -3.46
C THR A 18 -0.20 16.20 -3.54
N LYS A 19 -0.14 17.42 -4.08
CA LYS A 19 -1.27 18.38 -4.11
C LYS A 19 -2.35 18.09 -5.13
N LYS A 20 -2.14 17.12 -6.03
CA LYS A 20 -3.14 16.75 -7.02
C LYS A 20 -3.05 15.27 -7.33
N ILE A 21 -3.68 14.44 -6.51
CA ILE A 21 -4.46 13.35 -7.09
C ILE A 21 -5.76 13.99 -7.62
N ALA A 22 -5.60 14.96 -8.54
CA ALA A 22 -6.66 15.48 -9.36
C ALA A 22 -6.62 14.61 -10.61
N VAL A 23 -7.53 13.65 -10.68
CA VAL A 23 -7.81 12.90 -11.90
C VAL A 23 -8.52 13.85 -12.90
N PRO A 24 -8.53 13.56 -14.21
CA PRO A 24 -9.09 14.43 -15.24
C PRO A 24 -10.51 14.85 -14.86
N GLY A 25 -10.71 16.15 -14.56
CA GLY A 25 -12.01 16.68 -14.10
C GLY A 25 -11.92 17.61 -12.88
N GLY A 26 -10.85 17.56 -12.10
CA GLY A 26 -10.61 18.53 -11.00
C GLY A 26 -11.39 18.28 -9.70
N THR A 27 -12.12 17.18 -9.60
CA THR A 27 -12.83 16.77 -8.37
C THR A 27 -11.85 16.07 -7.41
N GLU A 28 -11.85 16.48 -6.14
CA GLU A 28 -11.23 15.71 -5.05
C GLU A 28 -12.03 14.41 -4.87
N TRP A 29 -11.35 13.26 -4.88
CA TRP A 29 -12.00 11.97 -4.64
C TRP A 29 -12.15 11.76 -3.14
N GLU A 30 -13.34 11.34 -2.71
CA GLU A 30 -13.57 10.93 -1.33
C GLU A 30 -12.93 9.56 -1.05
N PHE A 31 -12.69 9.25 0.22
CA PHE A 31 -12.12 7.95 0.61
C PHE A 31 -13.00 6.77 0.13
N SER A 32 -14.32 6.92 0.24
CA SER A 32 -15.33 5.99 -0.24
C SER A 32 -15.13 5.65 -1.73
N ASP A 33 -14.97 6.67 -2.58
CA ASP A 33 -14.79 6.51 -4.03
C ASP A 33 -13.55 5.67 -4.37
N VAL A 34 -12.41 6.00 -3.74
CA VAL A 34 -11.16 5.27 -3.98
C VAL A 34 -11.15 3.88 -3.34
N LEU A 35 -11.94 3.67 -2.28
CA LEU A 35 -12.11 2.35 -1.67
C LEU A 35 -12.93 1.43 -2.58
N GLU A 36 -14.02 1.93 -3.17
CA GLU A 36 -14.83 1.15 -4.12
C GLU A 36 -14.01 0.75 -5.36
N LEU A 37 -13.22 1.65 -5.92
CA LEU A 37 -12.29 1.26 -6.99
C LEU A 37 -11.31 0.17 -6.57
N ALA A 38 -10.76 0.26 -5.35
CA ALA A 38 -9.87 -0.77 -4.85
C ALA A 38 -10.60 -2.11 -4.71
N LYS A 39 -11.87 -2.12 -4.28
CA LYS A 39 -12.71 -3.32 -4.20
C LYS A 39 -12.93 -3.95 -5.57
N GLU A 40 -13.24 -3.16 -6.59
CA GLU A 40 -13.41 -3.63 -7.96
C GLU A 40 -12.12 -4.29 -8.50
N GLN A 41 -10.97 -3.63 -8.31
CA GLN A 41 -9.68 -4.15 -8.76
C GLN A 41 -9.32 -5.46 -8.03
N VAL A 42 -9.56 -5.53 -6.71
CA VAL A 42 -9.35 -6.76 -5.94
C VAL A 42 -10.27 -7.89 -6.42
N SER A 43 -11.54 -7.58 -6.69
CA SER A 43 -12.53 -8.57 -7.14
C SER A 43 -12.23 -9.09 -8.55
N ALA A 44 -11.58 -8.29 -9.39
CA ALA A 44 -11.15 -8.69 -10.73
C ALA A 44 -9.94 -9.64 -10.74
N VAL A 45 -9.29 -9.89 -9.59
CA VAL A 45 -8.16 -10.84 -9.46
C VAL A 45 -8.64 -12.13 -8.78
N PRO A 46 -8.74 -13.25 -9.51
CA PRO A 46 -9.25 -14.51 -8.96
C PRO A 46 -8.49 -15.01 -7.72
N GLU A 47 -7.17 -14.77 -7.68
CA GLU A 47 -6.30 -15.16 -6.56
C GLU A 47 -6.63 -14.41 -5.26
N LEU A 48 -7.19 -13.20 -5.36
CA LEU A 48 -7.61 -12.36 -4.24
C LEU A 48 -9.08 -12.57 -3.82
N ALA A 49 -9.85 -13.31 -4.62
CA ALA A 49 -11.26 -13.58 -4.35
C ALA A 49 -11.49 -14.53 -3.15
N LYS A 50 -10.44 -15.22 -2.69
CA LYS A 50 -10.54 -16.19 -1.58
C LYS A 50 -11.08 -15.53 -0.29
N PRO A 51 -11.91 -16.24 0.48
CA PRO A 51 -12.44 -15.71 1.74
C PRO A 51 -11.29 -15.36 2.71
N VAL A 52 -11.32 -14.15 3.24
CA VAL A 52 -10.46 -13.78 4.37
C VAL A 52 -11.09 -14.33 5.65
N PRO A 53 -10.30 -14.85 6.61
CA PRO A 53 -10.82 -15.10 7.95
C PRO A 53 -11.57 -13.87 8.47
N ARG A 54 -12.81 -14.05 8.92
CA ARG A 54 -13.58 -12.95 9.50
C ARG A 54 -12.80 -12.38 10.68
N LEU A 55 -12.65 -11.06 10.70
CA LEU A 55 -11.98 -10.36 11.78
C LEU A 55 -12.77 -10.56 13.07
N SER A 56 -12.09 -11.04 14.12
CA SER A 56 -12.66 -11.00 15.45
C SER A 56 -12.87 -9.54 15.87
N SER A 57 -13.96 -9.25 16.58
CA SER A 57 -14.17 -7.94 17.22
C SER A 57 -13.11 -7.64 18.29
N SER A 58 -12.40 -8.66 18.76
CA SER A 58 -11.26 -8.52 19.68
C SER A 58 -9.91 -8.27 19.00
N ASP A 59 -9.88 -8.21 17.67
CA ASP A 59 -8.63 -7.96 16.95
C ASP A 59 -8.18 -6.49 17.13
N PRO A 60 -6.90 -6.22 17.46
CA PRO A 60 -6.41 -4.86 17.74
C PRO A 60 -6.68 -3.84 16.64
N LEU A 61 -6.62 -4.24 15.36
CA LEU A 61 -6.88 -3.35 14.24
C LEU A 61 -8.39 -3.10 14.05
N SER A 62 -9.25 -4.03 14.49
CA SER A 62 -10.69 -3.79 14.55
C SER A 62 -11.02 -2.74 15.61
N ILE A 63 -10.34 -2.77 16.76
CA ILE A 63 -10.49 -1.77 17.82
C ILE A 63 -9.96 -0.40 17.36
N GLU A 64 -8.81 -0.39 16.68
CA GLU A 64 -8.26 0.84 16.08
C GLU A 64 -9.23 1.42 15.05
N ALA A 65 -9.86 0.60 14.20
CA ALA A 65 -10.85 1.08 13.23
C ALA A 65 -12.06 1.78 13.87
N GLU A 66 -12.46 1.39 15.08
CA GLU A 66 -13.56 2.05 15.81
C GLU A 66 -13.14 3.39 16.43
N THR A 67 -11.86 3.54 16.78
CA THR A 67 -11.35 4.67 17.58
C THR A 67 -10.59 5.71 16.75
N ASP A 68 -9.85 5.25 15.74
CA ASP A 68 -9.11 6.02 14.75
C ASP A 68 -9.14 5.30 13.38
N PRO A 69 -10.22 5.47 12.59
CA PRO A 69 -10.36 4.84 11.28
C PRO A 69 -9.21 5.16 10.31
N ALA A 70 -8.71 6.39 10.32
CA ALA A 70 -7.59 6.80 9.48
C ALA A 70 -6.29 6.12 9.93
N GLY A 71 -6.03 6.08 11.24
CA GLY A 71 -4.93 5.32 11.83
C GLY A 71 -4.97 3.85 11.43
N ALA A 72 -6.13 3.20 11.51
CA ALA A 72 -6.31 1.82 11.13
C ALA A 72 -5.98 1.55 9.64
N VAL A 73 -6.35 2.46 8.73
CA VAL A 73 -5.98 2.39 7.30
C VAL A 73 -4.45 2.46 7.14
N MET A 74 -3.80 3.39 7.84
CA MET A 74 -2.34 3.57 7.79
C MET A 74 -1.61 2.35 8.36
N THR A 75 -2.07 1.83 9.51
CA THR A 75 -1.50 0.66 10.18
C THR A 75 -1.68 -0.60 9.33
N ALA A 76 -2.85 -0.79 8.69
CA ALA A 76 -3.07 -1.88 7.75
C ALA A 76 -2.06 -1.83 6.58
N TYR A 77 -1.91 -0.67 5.93
CA TYR A 77 -0.98 -0.54 4.79
C TYR A 77 0.49 -0.72 5.20
N ARG A 78 0.86 -0.36 6.43
CA ARG A 78 2.21 -0.61 6.96
C ARG A 78 2.58 -2.09 6.91
N GLY A 79 1.60 -3.00 7.05
CA GLY A 79 1.82 -4.45 6.89
C GLY A 79 2.30 -4.83 5.48
N VAL A 80 1.83 -4.13 4.43
CA VAL A 80 2.31 -4.28 3.04
C VAL A 80 3.75 -3.83 2.92
N GLU A 81 4.04 -2.63 3.42
CA GLU A 81 5.38 -2.03 3.39
C GLU A 81 6.41 -2.90 4.13
N GLN A 82 6.02 -3.44 5.28
CA GLN A 82 6.84 -4.34 6.07
C GLN A 82 7.09 -5.67 5.35
N THR A 83 6.06 -6.28 4.76
CA THR A 83 6.20 -7.54 4.02
C THR A 83 7.16 -7.39 2.82
N ILE A 84 7.06 -6.28 2.09
CA ILE A 84 7.99 -5.97 0.98
C ILE A 84 9.42 -5.82 1.49
N ARG A 85 9.60 -5.07 2.59
CA ARG A 85 10.90 -4.87 3.24
C ARG A 85 11.54 -6.19 3.67
N GLU A 86 10.79 -7.05 4.34
CA GLU A 86 11.26 -8.35 4.80
C GLU A 86 11.75 -9.22 3.64
N ALA A 87 11.02 -9.22 2.52
CA ALA A 87 11.42 -9.94 1.32
C ALA A 87 12.74 -9.41 0.74
N ILE A 88 12.90 -8.08 0.65
CA ILE A 88 14.14 -7.44 0.15
C ILE A 88 15.33 -7.83 1.03
N ILE A 89 15.17 -7.78 2.35
CA ILE A 89 16.22 -8.16 3.31
C ILE A 89 16.58 -9.64 3.15
N LYS A 90 15.56 -10.53 3.05
CA LYS A 90 15.76 -11.97 2.86
C LYS A 90 16.51 -12.31 1.57
N ALA A 91 16.32 -11.51 0.52
CA ALA A 91 17.05 -11.61 -0.75
C ALA A 91 18.49 -11.07 -0.69
N GLY A 92 18.99 -10.65 0.48
CA GLY A 92 20.33 -10.09 0.66
C GLY A 92 20.40 -8.58 0.39
N GLY A 93 19.26 -7.88 0.36
CA GLY A 93 19.21 -6.43 0.30
C GLY A 93 19.68 -5.76 1.60
N PRO A 94 19.92 -4.45 1.60
CA PRO A 94 20.39 -3.74 2.78
C PRO A 94 19.35 -3.74 3.91
N GLU A 95 19.77 -4.11 5.12
CA GLU A 95 18.94 -4.06 6.35
C GLU A 95 18.65 -2.61 6.82
N THR A 96 19.39 -1.64 6.29
CA THR A 96 19.31 -0.24 6.71
C THR A 96 18.02 0.46 6.26
N SER A 97 17.70 1.61 6.87
CA SER A 97 16.52 2.45 6.56
C SER A 97 16.41 2.96 5.12
N ARG A 98 17.45 2.81 4.29
CA ARG A 98 17.42 3.14 2.86
C ARG A 98 16.94 1.95 2.04
N ILE A 99 15.71 1.55 2.28
CA ILE A 99 15.06 0.52 1.47
C ILE A 99 14.74 1.16 0.11
N PRO A 100 14.93 0.43 -1.00
CA PRO A 100 14.46 0.87 -2.31
C PRO A 100 13.01 1.31 -2.23
N ASN A 101 12.66 2.37 -2.95
CA ASN A 101 11.28 2.82 -3.11
C ASN A 101 10.38 1.61 -3.42
N HIS A 102 9.47 1.24 -2.50
CA HIS A 102 8.62 0.05 -2.62
C HIS A 102 7.85 0.04 -3.94
N VAL A 103 7.46 1.21 -4.44
CA VAL A 103 6.80 1.36 -5.75
C VAL A 103 7.73 0.94 -6.88
N SER A 104 8.98 1.37 -6.85
CA SER A 104 9.97 0.99 -7.87
C SER A 104 10.27 -0.50 -7.82
N PHE A 105 10.34 -1.07 -6.61
CA PHE A 105 10.53 -2.51 -6.42
C PHE A 105 9.37 -3.33 -6.99
N MET A 106 8.12 -2.98 -6.66
CA MET A 106 6.94 -3.69 -7.17
C MET A 106 6.83 -3.60 -8.70
N ARG A 107 7.17 -2.43 -9.28
CA ARG A 107 7.22 -2.25 -10.74
C ARG A 107 8.33 -3.06 -11.39
N ASP A 108 9.51 -3.13 -10.78
CA ASP A 108 10.62 -3.96 -11.25
C ASP A 108 10.24 -5.44 -11.26
N LEU A 109 9.66 -5.97 -10.18
CA LEU A 109 9.15 -7.35 -10.14
C LEU A 109 8.12 -7.62 -11.23
N SER A 110 7.22 -6.67 -11.49
CA SER A 110 6.22 -6.83 -12.54
C SER A 110 6.83 -6.78 -13.94
N SER A 111 7.78 -5.88 -14.18
CA SER A 111 8.50 -5.79 -15.47
C SER A 111 9.29 -7.05 -15.82
N ARG A 112 9.69 -7.83 -14.81
CA ARG A 112 10.38 -9.12 -14.94
C ARG A 112 9.42 -10.30 -15.05
N GLY A 113 8.11 -10.08 -15.03
CA GLY A 113 7.08 -11.12 -15.05
C GLY A 113 6.97 -11.93 -13.75
N ILE A 114 7.61 -11.49 -12.66
CA ILE A 114 7.55 -12.17 -11.35
C ILE A 114 6.26 -11.80 -10.64
N LEU A 115 5.84 -10.53 -10.73
CA LEU A 115 4.58 -10.04 -10.19
C LEU A 115 3.56 -9.84 -11.32
N PRO A 116 2.42 -10.54 -11.30
CA PRO A 116 1.32 -10.29 -12.24
C PRO A 116 0.92 -8.81 -12.28
N GLU A 117 0.68 -8.27 -13.47
CA GLU A 117 0.30 -6.86 -13.64
C GLU A 117 -0.98 -6.51 -12.87
N SER A 118 -1.92 -7.47 -12.77
CA SER A 118 -3.13 -7.34 -11.98
C SER A 118 -2.85 -7.09 -10.49
N LEU A 119 -1.87 -7.77 -9.90
CA LEU A 119 -1.44 -7.54 -8.52
C LEU A 119 -0.73 -6.20 -8.35
N LEU A 120 0.03 -5.75 -9.36
CA LEU A 120 0.61 -4.41 -9.36
C LEU A 120 -0.47 -3.33 -9.37
N ARG A 121 -1.52 -3.48 -10.17
CA ARG A 121 -2.66 -2.55 -10.18
C ARG A 121 -3.35 -2.51 -8.81
N THR A 122 -3.60 -3.67 -8.19
CA THR A 122 -4.16 -3.73 -6.83
C THR A 122 -3.25 -3.02 -5.81
N TYR A 123 -1.94 -3.22 -5.89
CA TYR A 123 -0.97 -2.51 -5.04
C TYR A 123 -1.09 -0.98 -5.19
N ASP A 124 -1.15 -0.49 -6.43
CA ASP A 124 -1.26 0.94 -6.72
C ASP A 124 -2.60 1.51 -6.21
N SER A 125 -3.71 0.78 -6.37
CA SER A 125 -5.01 1.16 -5.81
C SER A 125 -4.98 1.27 -4.28
N LEU A 126 -4.49 0.25 -3.58
CA LEU A 126 -4.39 0.29 -2.10
C LEU A 126 -3.51 1.45 -1.64
N ARG A 127 -2.39 1.69 -2.33
CA ARG A 127 -1.51 2.83 -2.05
C ARG A 127 -2.23 4.16 -2.23
N GLN A 128 -3.03 4.29 -3.29
CA GLN A 128 -3.81 5.50 -3.57
C GLN A 128 -4.87 5.72 -2.48
N THR A 129 -5.64 4.69 -2.12
CA THR A 129 -6.64 4.75 -1.04
C THR A 129 -6.00 5.17 0.29
N ARG A 130 -4.83 4.61 0.64
CA ARG A 130 -4.06 5.05 1.83
C ARG A 130 -3.63 6.51 1.74
N ASN A 131 -3.20 6.98 0.57
CA ASN A 131 -2.75 8.37 0.42
C ASN A 131 -3.92 9.33 0.59
N VAL A 132 -5.11 8.98 0.11
CA VAL A 132 -6.33 9.76 0.35
C VAL A 132 -6.65 9.76 1.83
N ALA A 133 -6.62 8.62 2.53
CA ALA A 133 -6.82 8.58 3.98
C ALA A 133 -5.84 9.46 4.76
N ALA A 134 -4.58 9.54 4.32
CA ALA A 134 -3.55 10.35 4.98
C ALA A 134 -3.65 11.86 4.72
N HIS A 135 -4.39 12.27 3.69
CA HIS A 135 -4.36 13.65 3.18
C HIS A 135 -5.74 14.27 2.95
N SER A 136 -6.82 13.49 3.04
CA SER A 136 -8.18 14.01 2.96
C SER A 136 -8.63 14.53 4.33
N ASP A 137 -9.38 15.63 4.30
CA ASP A 137 -10.07 16.17 5.47
C ASP A 137 -11.46 15.52 5.67
N GLY A 138 -11.83 14.58 4.79
CA GLY A 138 -13.10 13.89 4.81
C GLY A 138 -13.18 12.80 5.90
N PRO A 139 -14.37 12.54 6.47
CA PRO A 139 -14.53 11.52 7.48
C PRO A 139 -14.34 10.13 6.86
N ILE A 140 -13.53 9.29 7.52
CA ILE A 140 -13.42 7.85 7.24
C ILE A 140 -14.22 7.13 8.30
N THR A 141 -15.13 6.26 7.90
CA THR A 141 -15.93 5.47 8.82
C THR A 141 -15.18 4.22 9.29
N SER A 142 -15.59 3.70 10.45
CA SER A 142 -15.05 2.45 11.00
C SER A 142 -15.23 1.27 10.03
N ASP A 143 -16.38 1.19 9.35
CA ASP A 143 -16.66 0.12 8.40
C ASP A 143 -15.78 0.21 7.16
N GLU A 144 -15.58 1.41 6.62
CA GLU A 144 -14.64 1.66 5.52
C GLU A 144 -13.19 1.28 5.88
N ALA A 145 -12.74 1.60 7.10
CA ALA A 145 -11.42 1.20 7.57
C ALA A 145 -11.28 -0.33 7.71
N LYS A 146 -12.31 -1.02 8.22
CA LYS A 146 -12.35 -2.49 8.28
C LYS A 146 -12.35 -3.12 6.88
N GLU A 147 -13.11 -2.54 5.95
CA GLU A 147 -13.14 -2.99 4.56
C GLU A 147 -11.77 -2.84 3.90
N TYR A 148 -11.15 -1.66 4.02
CA TYR A 148 -9.81 -1.42 3.51
C TYR A 148 -8.80 -2.44 4.07
N ARG A 149 -8.84 -2.69 5.38
CA ARG A 149 -8.01 -3.72 6.01
C ARG A 149 -8.23 -5.09 5.39
N ASN A 150 -9.48 -5.49 5.15
CA ASN A 150 -9.78 -6.78 4.52
C ASN A 150 -9.14 -6.89 3.12
N LEU A 151 -9.17 -5.80 2.33
CA LEU A 151 -8.50 -5.77 1.03
C LEU A 151 -6.98 -5.93 1.17
N VAL A 152 -6.37 -5.26 2.15
CA VAL A 152 -4.94 -5.41 2.45
C VAL A 152 -4.59 -6.85 2.84
N VAL A 153 -5.40 -7.50 3.67
CA VAL A 153 -5.17 -8.90 4.06
C VAL A 153 -5.26 -9.84 2.84
N ARG A 154 -6.25 -9.65 1.94
CA ARG A 154 -6.34 -10.40 0.68
C ARG A 154 -5.07 -10.22 -0.15
N PHE A 155 -4.67 -8.96 -0.34
CA PHE A 155 -3.50 -8.62 -1.12
C PHE A 155 -2.22 -9.25 -0.57
N LEU A 156 -2.02 -9.18 0.75
CA LEU A 156 -0.88 -9.83 1.42
C LEU A 156 -0.89 -11.36 1.26
N GLY A 157 -2.08 -11.98 1.30
CA GLY A 157 -2.25 -13.41 1.07
C GLY A 157 -1.77 -13.88 -0.30
N ALA A 158 -1.94 -13.07 -1.35
CA ALA A 158 -1.42 -13.37 -2.69
C ALA A 158 0.03 -12.90 -2.89
N LEU A 159 0.43 -11.79 -2.28
CA LEU A 159 1.77 -11.22 -2.44
C LEU A 159 2.86 -12.07 -1.76
N ARG A 160 2.60 -12.56 -0.53
CA ARG A 160 3.60 -13.27 0.27
C ARG A 160 4.23 -14.47 -0.45
N PRO A 161 3.46 -15.41 -1.04
CA PRO A 161 4.05 -16.55 -1.76
C PRO A 161 4.99 -16.13 -2.90
N ILE A 162 4.65 -15.06 -3.62
CA ILE A 162 5.46 -14.54 -4.74
C ILE A 162 6.78 -13.98 -4.19
N LEU A 163 6.69 -13.14 -3.15
CA LEU A 163 7.87 -12.53 -2.53
C LEU A 163 8.76 -13.55 -1.85
N ASP A 164 8.19 -14.57 -1.21
CA ASP A 164 8.95 -15.64 -0.57
C ASP A 164 9.72 -16.47 -1.59
N LYS A 165 9.07 -16.84 -2.70
CA LYS A 165 9.72 -17.53 -3.81
C LYS A 165 10.85 -16.68 -4.39
N TRP A 166 10.56 -15.43 -4.74
CA TRP A 166 11.57 -14.50 -5.26
C TRP A 166 12.76 -14.34 -4.31
N ALA A 167 12.50 -14.13 -3.02
CA ALA A 167 13.56 -13.93 -2.05
C ALA A 167 14.43 -15.19 -1.86
N ASN A 168 13.84 -16.38 -1.95
CA ASN A 168 14.59 -17.64 -1.91
C ASN A 168 15.47 -17.82 -3.15
N ASP A 169 14.96 -17.52 -4.34
CA ASP A 169 15.69 -17.63 -5.61
C ASP A 169 16.88 -16.67 -5.69
N TYR A 170 16.80 -15.52 -5.00
CA TYR A 170 17.83 -14.48 -4.99
C TYR A 170 18.70 -14.48 -3.73
N SER A 171 18.39 -15.30 -2.72
CA SER A 171 19.17 -15.34 -1.48
C SER A 171 20.58 -15.88 -1.75
N PRO A 172 21.64 -15.17 -1.30
CA PRO A 172 23.02 -15.61 -1.50
C PRO A 172 23.37 -16.92 -0.77
N ARG A 173 22.49 -17.43 0.11
CA ARG A 173 22.66 -18.72 0.81
C ARG A 173 22.20 -19.93 -0.02
N GLY A 174 21.62 -19.72 -1.20
CA GLY A 174 21.16 -20.78 -2.11
C GLY A 174 22.08 -21.08 -3.31
N ARG A 175 23.29 -20.49 -3.35
CA ARG A 175 24.35 -20.81 -4.32
C ARG A 175 25.59 -21.35 -3.64
#